data_AF-A0A173SAJ8-F1
#
_entry.id   AF-A0A173SAJ8-F1
#
_cell.length_a   1.000
_cell.length_b   1.000
_cell.length_c   1.000
_cell.angle_alpha   90.00
_cell.angle_beta   90.00
_cell.angle_gamma   90.00
#
_symmetry.space_group_name_H-M   'P 1'
#
loop_
_entity.id
_entity.type
_entity.pdbx_description
1 polymer ?
#
loop_
_entity_poly.entity_id
_entity_poly.type
_entity_poly.pdbx_seq_one_letter_code
_entity_poly.pdbx_strand_id
1 'polypeptide(L)'
;MRIISQDGCYDIPYESIILQRLGTTIFGVTTGLQESVTIARYRKEEKAIKSMKMCREQYAWCKIRDHGMNSLTMAMSFRRTDEIEQLLETFAEKNIFQFPEDEEVQI
;
A
#
# COMPACT_ATOMS: atom_id res chain seq x y z
N MET A 1 -2.48 5.89 -0.37
CA MET A 1 -2.35 4.52 0.18
C MET A 1 -1.29 4.55 1.28
N ARG A 2 -1.45 3.83 2.40
CA ARG A 2 -0.42 3.68 3.44
C ARG A 2 0.43 2.44 3.16
N ILE A 3 1.75 2.57 3.27
CA ILE A 3 2.69 1.45 3.25
C ILE A 3 3.05 1.11 4.68
N ILE A 4 2.90 -0.15 5.05
CA ILE A 4 3.42 -0.71 6.29
C ILE A 4 4.65 -1.56 5.96
N SER A 5 5.76 -1.37 6.67
CA SER A 5 6.92 -2.25 6.54
C SER A 5 6.58 -3.69 6.92
N GLN A 6 7.38 -4.63 6.45
CA GLN A 6 7.18 -6.05 6.69
C GLN A 6 7.05 -6.35 8.20
N ASP A 7 7.90 -5.75 9.01
CA ASP A 7 7.91 -5.86 10.48
C ASP A 7 6.88 -4.98 11.20
N GLY A 8 6.08 -4.20 10.48
CA GLY A 8 5.08 -3.29 11.05
C GLY A 8 5.62 -2.00 11.67
N CYS A 9 6.94 -1.78 11.70
CA CYS A 9 7.56 -0.65 12.39
C CYS A 9 7.32 0.70 11.70
N TYR A 10 7.33 0.71 10.36
CA TYR A 10 7.14 1.92 9.56
C TYR A 10 5.73 1.94 8.97
N ASP A 11 5.03 3.05 9.19
CA ASP A 11 3.75 3.33 8.56
C ASP A 11 3.81 4.70 7.86
N ILE A 12 3.92 4.66 6.53
CA ILE A 12 4.30 5.81 5.71
C ILE A 12 3.33 5.96 4.53
N PRO A 13 2.83 7.17 4.23
CA PRO A 13 2.08 7.41 2.99
C PRO A 13 2.92 7.06 1.76
N TYR A 14 2.33 6.36 0.79
CA TYR A 14 3.00 5.97 -0.46
C TYR A 14 3.61 7.18 -1.19
N GLU A 15 2.90 8.30 -1.17
CA GLU A 15 3.31 9.56 -1.81
C GLU A 15 4.48 10.27 -1.11
N SER A 16 4.83 9.88 0.12
CA SER A 16 5.90 10.48 0.93
C SER A 16 7.17 9.62 0.98
N ILE A 17 7.26 8.57 0.18
CA ILE A 17 8.39 7.65 0.17
C ILE A 17 8.79 7.24 -1.26
N ILE A 18 10.09 7.17 -1.49
CA ILE A 18 10.68 6.59 -2.70
C ILE A 18 11.09 5.17 -2.35
N LEU A 19 10.42 4.18 -2.93
CA LEU A 19 10.78 2.77 -2.78
C LEU A 19 11.84 2.34 -3.80
N GLN A 20 12.90 1.70 -3.33
CA GLN A 20 13.99 1.18 -4.14
C GLN A 20 14.26 -0.28 -3.76
N ARG A 21 14.47 -1.14 -4.75
CA ARG A 21 14.85 -2.54 -4.53
C ARG A 21 16.34 -2.73 -4.86
N LEU A 22 17.08 -3.34 -3.95
CA LEU A 22 18.47 -3.77 -4.15
C LEU A 22 18.57 -5.25 -3.78
N GLY A 23 18.72 -6.11 -4.80
CA GLY A 23 18.69 -7.56 -4.63
C GLY A 23 17.41 -8.00 -3.93
N THR A 24 17.53 -8.65 -2.78
CA THR A 24 16.39 -9.17 -2.02
C THR A 24 15.77 -8.18 -1.03
N THR A 25 16.30 -6.95 -0.95
CA THR A 25 15.85 -5.95 0.03
C THR A 25 15.15 -4.79 -0.65
N ILE A 26 14.09 -4.29 -0.02
CA ILE A 26 13.36 -3.08 -0.41
C ILE A 26 13.66 -2.00 0.63
N PHE A 27 14.19 -0.88 0.16
CA PHE A 27 14.46 0.31 0.94
C PHE A 27 13.45 1.40 0.62
N GLY A 28 13.18 2.24 1.61
CA GLY A 28 12.40 3.45 1.48
C GLY A 28 13.25 4.66 1.81
N VAL A 29 13.16 5.71 1.00
CA VAL A 29 13.73 7.04 1.31
C VAL A 29 12.56 7.99 1.44
N THR A 30 12.32 8.49 2.66
CA THR A 30 11.20 9.41 2.88
C THR A 30 11.56 10.81 2.40
N THR A 31 10.58 11.52 1.85
CA THR A 31 10.76 12.91 1.44
C THR A 31 10.79 13.80 2.69
N GLY A 32 11.94 13.89 3.36
CA GLY A 32 12.12 14.69 4.57
C GLY A 32 13.18 14.17 5.55
N LEU A 33 13.46 12.85 5.53
CA LEU A 33 14.60 12.26 6.23
C LEU A 33 15.70 11.94 5.22
N GLN A 34 16.95 12.21 5.59
CA GLN A 34 18.11 11.87 4.74
C GLN A 34 18.50 10.38 4.84
N GLU A 35 17.86 9.63 5.74
CA GLU A 35 18.20 8.23 5.99
C GLU A 35 17.26 7.28 5.24
N SER A 36 17.83 6.19 4.71
CA SER A 36 17.06 5.10 4.13
C SER A 36 16.59 4.15 5.24
N VAL A 37 15.35 3.69 5.12
CA VAL A 37 14.77 2.67 6.00
C VAL A 37 14.61 1.36 5.25
N THR A 38 14.80 0.24 5.93
CA THR A 38 14.48 -1.07 5.35
C THR A 38 12.98 -1.29 5.47
N ILE A 39 12.31 -1.49 4.35
CA ILE A 39 10.86 -1.71 4.29
C ILE A 39 10.53 -3.20 4.30
N ALA A 40 11.31 -4.02 3.58
CA ALA A 40 11.13 -5.47 3.54
C ALA A 40 12.41 -6.17 3.09
N ARG A 41 12.59 -7.42 3.52
CA ARG A 41 13.69 -8.29 3.04
C ARG A 41 13.17 -9.69 2.76
N TYR A 42 13.58 -10.21 1.61
CA TYR A 42 13.19 -11.53 1.13
C TYR A 42 14.40 -12.47 1.03
N ARG A 43 14.15 -13.77 0.94
CA ARG A 43 15.18 -14.79 0.73
C ARG A 43 15.63 -14.88 -0.74
N LYS A 44 14.78 -14.45 -1.68
CA LYS A 44 15.00 -14.51 -3.13
C LYS A 44 14.65 -13.19 -3.79
N GLU A 45 15.38 -12.85 -4.85
CA GLU A 45 15.21 -11.58 -5.56
C GLU A 45 13.84 -11.51 -6.27
N GLU A 46 13.37 -12.62 -6.81
CA GLU A 46 12.08 -12.75 -7.48
C GLU A 46 10.91 -12.42 -6.53
N LYS A 47 11.03 -12.78 -5.25
CA LYS A 47 10.05 -12.41 -4.22
C LYS A 47 10.04 -10.91 -3.98
N ALA A 48 11.20 -10.28 -3.85
CA ALA A 48 11.30 -8.82 -3.71
C ALA A 48 10.71 -8.08 -4.92
N ILE A 49 10.94 -8.59 -6.13
CA ILE A 49 10.35 -8.07 -7.37
C ILE A 49 8.83 -8.21 -7.34
N LYS A 50 8.32 -9.38 -6.94
CA LYS A 50 6.88 -9.64 -6.84
C LYS A 50 6.20 -8.75 -5.81
N SER A 51 6.77 -8.58 -4.62
CA SER A 51 6.23 -7.68 -3.59
C SER A 51 6.21 -6.21 -4.06
N MET A 52 7.27 -5.75 -4.74
CA MET A 52 7.29 -4.42 -5.38
C MET A 52 6.20 -4.26 -6.45
N LYS A 53 5.84 -5.34 -7.17
CA LYS A 53 4.77 -5.33 -8.15
C LYS A 53 3.40 -5.26 -7.46
N MET A 54 3.16 -6.10 -6.45
CA MET A 54 1.93 -6.10 -5.65
C MET A 54 1.65 -4.72 -5.02
N CYS A 55 2.68 -4.07 -4.46
CA CYS A 55 2.56 -2.73 -3.88
C CYS A 55 2.12 -1.70 -4.94
N ARG A 56 2.73 -1.72 -6.13
CA ARG A 56 2.38 -0.82 -7.24
C ARG A 56 0.97 -1.06 -7.79
N GLU A 57 0.56 -2.32 -7.91
CA GLU A 57 -0.79 -2.70 -8.32
C GLU A 57 -1.83 -2.22 -7.32
N GLN A 58 -1.58 -2.41 -6.01
CA GLN A 58 -2.46 -1.90 -4.96
C GLN A 58 -2.57 -0.38 -5.01
N TYR A 59 -1.45 0.33 -5.23
CA TYR A 59 -1.47 1.78 -5.38
C TYR A 59 -2.32 2.23 -6.57
N ALA A 60 -2.14 1.61 -7.74
CA ALA A 60 -2.94 1.90 -8.93
C ALA A 60 -4.45 1.68 -8.68
N TRP A 61 -4.80 0.57 -8.02
CA TRP A 61 -6.17 0.29 -7.59
C TRP A 61 -6.71 1.36 -6.63
N CYS A 62 -5.92 1.81 -5.66
CA CYS A 62 -6.30 2.90 -4.76
C CYS A 62 -6.60 4.19 -5.54
N LYS A 63 -5.74 4.55 -6.51
CA LYS A 63 -5.94 5.78 -7.32
C LYS A 63 -7.19 5.71 -8.21
N ILE A 64 -7.46 4.57 -8.83
CA ILE A 64 -8.68 4.34 -9.61
C ILE A 64 -9.91 4.47 -8.69
N ARG A 65 -9.85 3.84 -7.51
CA ARG A 65 -10.91 3.92 -6.52
C ARG A 65 -11.14 5.34 -6.04
N ASP A 66 -10.12 6.14 -5.75
CA ASP A 66 -10.29 7.53 -5.30
C ASP A 66 -11.12 8.34 -6.30
N HIS A 67 -10.93 8.11 -7.60
CA HIS A 67 -11.70 8.76 -8.66
C HIS A 67 -13.15 8.27 -8.69
N GLY A 68 -13.38 6.96 -8.53
CA GLY A 68 -14.70 6.37 -8.43
C GLY A 68 -15.43 6.72 -7.12
N MET A 69 -14.70 6.97 -6.03
CA MET A 69 -15.24 7.34 -4.73
C MET A 69 -15.81 8.74 -4.78
N ASN A 70 -15.07 9.68 -5.35
CA ASN A 70 -15.50 11.09 -5.39
C ASN A 70 -16.83 11.27 -6.13
N SER A 71 -17.10 10.47 -7.18
CA SER A 71 -18.39 10.46 -7.87
C SER A 71 -19.49 9.76 -7.06
N LEU A 72 -19.16 8.64 -6.41
CA LEU A 72 -20.04 7.88 -5.54
C LEU A 72 -20.46 8.66 -4.27
N THR A 73 -19.51 9.27 -3.54
CA THR A 73 -19.77 10.11 -2.36
C THR A 73 -20.62 11.33 -2.70
N MET A 74 -20.41 11.93 -3.88
CA MET A 74 -21.23 13.05 -4.37
C MET A 74 -22.67 12.61 -4.63
N ALA A 75 -22.88 11.44 -5.23
CA ALA A 75 -24.21 10.84 -5.42
C ALA A 75 -24.86 10.36 -4.11
N MET A 76 -24.05 9.92 -3.13
CA MET A 76 -24.51 9.33 -1.85
C MET A 76 -24.76 10.33 -0.72
N SER A 77 -24.50 11.62 -0.93
CA SER A 77 -24.84 12.71 0.01
C SER A 77 -26.34 12.82 0.33
N PHE A 78 -27.19 12.04 -0.35
CA PHE A 78 -28.64 12.03 -0.18
C PHE A 78 -29.19 10.90 0.73
N ARG A 79 -28.45 9.81 1.04
CA ARG A 79 -28.86 8.75 2.00
C ARG A 79 -27.66 7.98 2.57
N ARG A 80 -27.55 7.83 3.90
CA ARG A 80 -26.63 6.88 4.56
C ARG A 80 -27.39 5.63 5.01
N THR A 81 -26.85 4.45 4.71
CA THR A 81 -27.36 3.14 5.12
C THR A 81 -26.21 2.26 5.60
N ASP A 82 -26.49 1.21 6.37
CA ASP A 82 -25.47 0.28 6.90
C ASP A 82 -24.62 -0.35 5.78
N GLU A 83 -25.25 -0.69 4.64
CA GLU A 83 -24.55 -1.20 3.45
C GLU A 83 -23.50 -0.21 2.90
N ILE A 84 -23.79 1.09 3.00
CA ILE A 84 -22.87 2.15 2.57
C ILE A 84 -21.72 2.29 3.56
N GLU A 85 -21.98 2.20 4.87
CA GLU A 85 -20.92 2.26 5.89
C GLU A 85 -19.96 1.07 5.74
N GLN A 86 -20.48 -0.15 5.56
CA GLN A 86 -19.66 -1.34 5.31
C GLN A 86 -18.82 -1.24 4.04
N LEU A 87 -19.38 -0.64 2.98
CA LEU A 87 -18.65 -0.39 1.74
C LEU A 87 -17.50 0.62 1.96
N LEU A 88 -17.74 1.70 2.70
CA LEU A 88 -16.72 2.70 3.03
C LEU A 88 -15.59 2.13 3.89
N GLU A 89 -15.91 1.30 4.89
CA GLU A 89 -14.92 0.59 5.71
C GLU A 89 -14.04 -0.32 4.85
N THR A 90 -14.65 -1.12 3.98
CA THR A 90 -13.93 -1.99 3.04
C THR A 90 -12.95 -1.20 2.17
N PHE A 91 -13.33 0.01 1.76
CA PHE A 91 -12.47 0.88 0.97
C PHE A 91 -11.32 1.49 1.79
N ALA A 92 -11.55 1.82 3.06
CA ALA A 92 -10.52 2.31 3.96
C ALA A 92 -9.46 1.23 4.26
N GLU A 93 -9.88 -0.01 4.54
CA GLU A 93 -8.95 -1.13 4.76
C GLU A 93 -8.08 -1.40 3.53
N LYS A 94 -8.69 -1.36 2.33
CA LYS A 94 -7.98 -1.55 1.06
C LYS A 94 -7.09 -0.37 0.68
N ASN A 95 -6.98 0.69 1.48
CA ASN A 95 -6.04 1.79 1.29
C ASN A 95 -4.70 1.56 2.02
N ILE A 96 -4.50 0.38 2.62
CA ILE A 96 -3.28 -0.02 3.31
C ILE A 96 -2.61 -1.16 2.54
N PHE A 97 -1.28 -1.12 2.44
CA PHE A 97 -0.46 -2.20 1.92
C PHE A 97 0.68 -2.48 2.90
N GLN A 98 0.60 -3.61 3.60
CA GLN A 98 1.75 -4.13 4.34
C GLN A 98 2.60 -5.00 3.43
N PHE A 99 3.92 -4.79 3.46
CA PHE A 99 4.82 -5.69 2.74
C PHE A 99 4.72 -7.10 3.35
N PRO A 100 4.46 -8.13 2.53
CA PRO A 100 4.23 -9.48 3.04
C PRO A 100 5.52 -10.11 3.57
N GLU A 101 5.37 -11.07 4.47
CA GLU A 101 6.44 -11.96 4.93
C GLU A 101 7.00 -12.80 3.78
N ASP A 102 8.21 -13.34 3.94
CA ASP A 102 8.86 -14.12 2.88
C ASP A 102 8.01 -15.33 2.47
N GLU A 103 7.43 -16.03 3.43
CA GLU A 103 6.61 -17.24 3.24
C GLU A 103 5.32 -16.97 2.45
N GLU A 104 4.79 -15.75 2.52
CA GLU A 104 3.54 -15.36 1.85
C GLU A 104 3.74 -15.07 0.35
N VAL A 105 4.98 -14.81 -0.06
CA VAL A 105 5.32 -14.49 -1.46
C VAL A 105 5.73 -15.76 -2.21
N GLN A 106 4.81 -16.30 -3.01
CA GLN A 106 5.09 -17.41 -3.92
C GLN A 106 5.87 -16.93 -5.15
N ILE A 107 6.75 -17.74 -5.74
CA ILE A 107 7.46 -17.43 -7.00
C ILE A 107 6.70 -18.05 -8.16
#